data_AF-A0A2W7B315-F1
#
_entry.id   AF-A0A2W7B315-F1
#
_cell.length_a   1.000
_cell.length_b   1.000
_cell.length_c   1.000
_cell.angle_alpha   90.00
_cell.angle_beta   90.00
_cell.angle_gamma   90.00
#
_symmetry.space_group_name_H-M   'P 1'
#
loop_
_entity.id
_entity.type
_entity.pdbx_description
1 polymer ?
#
loop_
_entity_poly.entity_id
_entity_poly.type
_entity_poly.pdbx_seq_one_letter_code
_entity_poly.pdbx_strand_id
1 'polypeptide(L)'
;MASTPLAPWAPRYSYSDALVSNLCAVADAKARVELLPLPPDESLRLRHAAYQRSTRSSTRIEGNPLDDDAVRQAIAASDREGSRAEQEVRNYWRALDQVEEWAQGSGPLSEAWIQELHAVVIVRGRGRRRQRTPFREEEVPVVDTVSRRIDYAPPRPEDVGPLMQQLCRWWQASEALPALIRAALLSHRFISIHPFPDGNGRCGRLLATASLWRCGYAFRGFLSFEEWFASDREGYYAALQLGCPVDYYAGRHDVEHTPWLEFFALVIRRAAEELADRALGLQAHQDPPDPHPWEGLDRRSQQLLTRLRSRVAAGQGEADQFRPADLEEWFAISSTTAQDWLKEWQASGFLQPAKAGQRIRQWQLVDPWASWLLSQPQQRE
;
A
#
# COMPACT_ATOMS: atom_id res chain seq x y z
N MET A 1 36.14 4.94 14.42
CA MET A 1 35.84 4.26 15.70
C MET A 1 34.67 3.33 15.43
N ALA A 2 34.81 2.03 15.68
CA ALA A 2 33.68 1.11 15.53
C ALA A 2 32.61 1.51 16.57
N SER A 3 31.44 1.95 16.10
CA SER A 3 30.34 2.27 17.02
C SER A 3 29.90 0.99 17.70
N THR A 4 29.76 1.05 19.03
CA THR A 4 29.13 -0.02 19.80
C THR A 4 27.77 -0.30 19.18
N PRO A 5 27.42 -1.56 18.82
CA PRO A 5 26.13 -1.85 18.25
C PRO A 5 25.03 -1.42 19.23
N LEU A 6 24.09 -0.62 18.74
CA LEU A 6 22.88 -0.24 19.50
C LEU A 6 22.24 -1.51 20.07
N ALA A 7 21.84 -1.45 21.34
CA ALA A 7 21.07 -2.52 21.96
C ALA A 7 19.82 -2.85 21.13
N PRO A 8 19.31 -4.09 21.12
CA PRO A 8 18.05 -4.39 20.44
C PRO A 8 16.92 -3.47 20.93
N TRP A 9 16.09 -2.99 20.01
CA TRP A 9 14.90 -2.22 20.40
C TRP A 9 13.87 -3.15 21.01
N ALA A 10 13.39 -2.81 22.21
CA ALA A 10 12.34 -3.53 22.92
C ALA A 10 11.20 -2.55 23.22
N PRO A 11 10.13 -2.52 22.40
CA PRO A 11 9.02 -1.60 22.62
C PRO A 11 8.29 -1.92 23.92
N ARG A 12 8.01 -0.89 24.71
CA ARG A 12 7.22 -0.99 25.93
C ARG A 12 5.75 -0.82 25.61
N TYR A 13 4.95 -1.83 25.94
CA TYR A 13 3.50 -1.77 25.89
C TYR A 13 2.88 -2.85 26.77
N SER A 14 1.57 -2.76 26.99
CA SER A 14 0.75 -3.73 27.72
C SER A 14 -0.46 -4.15 26.90
N TYR A 15 -0.96 -5.35 27.14
CA TYR A 15 -2.21 -5.83 26.55
C TYR A 15 -3.37 -5.37 27.42
N SER A 16 -3.94 -4.21 27.12
CA SER A 16 -5.17 -3.75 27.75
C SER A 16 -6.38 -4.53 27.22
N ASP A 17 -7.48 -4.52 27.97
CA ASP A 17 -8.75 -5.15 27.55
C ASP A 17 -9.24 -4.56 26.21
N ALA A 18 -9.08 -3.24 26.03
CA ALA A 18 -9.45 -2.54 24.80
C ALA A 18 -8.61 -3.00 23.61
N LEU A 19 -7.28 -3.11 23.77
CA LEU A 19 -6.39 -3.60 22.72
C LEU A 19 -6.75 -5.04 22.35
N VAL A 20 -6.87 -5.93 23.33
CA VAL A 20 -7.19 -7.34 23.09
C VAL A 20 -8.55 -7.49 22.40
N SER A 21 -9.58 -6.76 22.87
CA SER A 21 -10.91 -6.74 22.25
C SER A 21 -10.85 -6.31 20.77
N ASN A 22 -10.08 -5.26 20.46
CA ASN A 22 -9.92 -4.80 19.09
C ASN A 22 -9.17 -5.82 18.22
N LEU A 23 -8.12 -6.48 18.74
CA LEU A 23 -7.40 -7.53 18.03
C LEU A 23 -8.33 -8.71 17.66
N CYS A 24 -9.18 -9.15 18.59
CA CYS A 24 -10.16 -10.20 18.35
C CYS A 24 -11.18 -9.78 17.28
N ALA A 25 -11.77 -8.59 17.40
CA ALA A 25 -12.75 -8.09 16.43
C ALA A 25 -12.18 -7.99 15.01
N VAL A 26 -10.92 -7.56 14.87
CA VAL A 26 -10.23 -7.51 13.58
C VAL A 26 -10.02 -8.90 13.00
N ALA A 27 -9.65 -9.88 13.83
CA ALA A 27 -9.48 -11.27 13.38
C ALA A 27 -10.81 -11.88 12.91
N ASP A 28 -11.92 -11.61 13.61
CA ASP A 28 -13.26 -12.06 13.23
C ASP A 28 -13.71 -11.42 11.91
N ALA A 29 -13.54 -10.11 11.77
CA ALA A 29 -13.86 -9.39 10.52
C ALA A 29 -13.00 -9.89 9.35
N LYS A 30 -11.71 -10.16 9.58
CA LYS A 30 -10.82 -10.76 8.58
C LYS A 30 -11.36 -12.10 8.10
N ALA A 31 -11.71 -12.99 9.02
CA ALA A 31 -12.23 -14.32 8.68
C ALA A 31 -13.51 -14.20 7.83
N ARG A 32 -14.44 -13.29 8.18
CA ARG A 32 -15.65 -13.02 7.40
C ARG A 32 -15.34 -12.56 5.97
N VAL A 33 -14.38 -11.65 5.79
CA VAL A 33 -13.99 -11.12 4.48
C VAL A 33 -13.27 -12.18 3.63
N GLU A 34 -12.43 -13.01 4.25
CA GLU A 34 -11.69 -14.07 3.56
C GLU A 34 -12.59 -15.21 3.07
N LEU A 35 -13.64 -15.53 3.82
CA LEU A 35 -14.60 -16.57 3.48
C LEU A 35 -15.73 -16.10 2.55
N LEU A 36 -15.69 -14.84 2.10
CA LEU A 36 -16.70 -14.25 1.25
C LEU A 36 -16.59 -14.77 -0.20
N PRO A 37 -17.50 -15.63 -0.71
CA PRO A 37 -17.59 -15.90 -2.12
C PRO A 37 -17.87 -14.60 -2.87
N LEU A 38 -16.94 -14.21 -3.75
CA LEU A 38 -17.11 -13.07 -4.63
C LEU A 38 -16.74 -13.49 -6.05
N PRO A 39 -17.51 -13.04 -7.06
CA PRO A 39 -17.05 -13.07 -8.43
C PRO A 39 -15.67 -12.39 -8.57
N PRO A 40 -14.83 -12.84 -9.52
CA PRO A 40 -13.54 -12.22 -9.84
C PRO A 40 -13.61 -10.73 -10.11
N ASP A 41 -14.61 -10.36 -10.91
CA ASP A 41 -14.86 -9.03 -11.38
C ASP A 41 -15.23 -8.10 -10.24
N GLU A 42 -15.97 -8.62 -9.26
CA GLU A 42 -16.31 -7.91 -8.05
C GLU A 42 -15.11 -7.79 -7.12
N SER A 43 -14.34 -8.86 -6.91
CA SER A 43 -13.10 -8.85 -6.13
C SER A 43 -12.11 -7.83 -6.66
N LEU A 44 -11.94 -7.77 -7.98
CA LEU A 44 -11.11 -6.77 -8.64
C LEU A 44 -11.62 -5.35 -8.45
N ARG A 45 -12.94 -5.15 -8.57
CA ARG A 45 -13.57 -3.86 -8.41
C ARG A 45 -13.34 -3.34 -6.99
N LEU A 46 -13.55 -4.19 -5.98
CA LEU A 46 -13.34 -3.88 -4.57
C LEU A 46 -11.87 -3.56 -4.27
N ARG A 47 -10.93 -4.34 -4.80
CA ARG A 47 -9.50 -4.10 -4.62
C ARG A 47 -9.03 -2.81 -5.29
N HIS A 48 -9.44 -2.57 -6.54
CA HIS A 48 -9.13 -1.31 -7.22
C HIS A 48 -9.72 -0.11 -6.47
N ALA A 49 -10.97 -0.23 -5.99
CA ALA A 49 -11.59 0.82 -5.20
C ALA A 49 -10.87 1.04 -3.86
N ALA A 50 -10.42 -0.01 -3.18
CA ALA A 50 -9.64 0.09 -1.95
C ALA A 50 -8.30 0.80 -2.20
N TYR A 51 -7.57 0.44 -3.25
CA TYR A 51 -6.33 1.11 -3.65
C TYR A 51 -6.54 2.60 -3.92
N GLN A 52 -7.63 2.94 -4.61
CA GLN A 52 -7.96 4.33 -4.90
C GLN A 52 -8.25 5.11 -3.60
N ARG A 53 -9.01 4.51 -2.68
CA ARG A 53 -9.35 5.11 -1.39
C ARG A 53 -8.12 5.27 -0.49
N SER A 54 -7.26 4.25 -0.38
CA SER A 54 -5.98 4.34 0.33
C SER A 54 -5.09 5.43 -0.26
N THR A 55 -4.98 5.47 -1.59
CA THR A 55 -4.18 6.47 -2.30
C THR A 55 -4.66 7.89 -2.00
N ARG A 56 -5.96 8.16 -2.20
CA ARG A 56 -6.53 9.48 -1.92
C ARG A 56 -6.38 9.86 -0.46
N SER A 57 -6.73 8.97 0.46
CA SER A 57 -6.76 9.29 1.88
C SER A 57 -5.35 9.56 2.40
N SER A 58 -4.39 8.72 2.00
CA SER A 58 -3.01 8.89 2.39
C SER A 58 -2.38 10.17 1.84
N THR A 59 -2.64 10.56 0.60
CA THR A 59 -2.13 11.84 0.07
C THR A 59 -2.87 13.04 0.67
N ARG A 60 -4.18 12.93 0.94
CA ARG A 60 -4.99 13.97 1.57
C ARG A 60 -4.54 14.29 3.00
N ILE A 61 -4.10 13.29 3.77
CA ILE A 61 -3.52 13.52 5.11
C ILE A 61 -2.35 14.50 5.03
N GLU A 62 -1.50 14.38 4.00
CA GLU A 62 -0.37 15.27 3.72
C GLU A 62 -0.75 16.59 3.02
N GLY A 63 -2.05 16.86 2.84
CA GLY A 63 -2.56 18.12 2.27
C GLY A 63 -2.79 18.11 0.76
N ASN A 64 -2.76 16.95 0.10
CA ASN A 64 -3.09 16.86 -1.33
C ASN A 64 -4.58 17.21 -1.56
N PRO A 65 -4.90 18.16 -2.47
CA PRO A 65 -6.25 18.72 -2.59
C PRO A 65 -7.17 17.95 -3.55
N LEU A 66 -6.69 16.89 -4.21
CA LEU A 66 -7.46 16.22 -5.26
C LEU A 66 -8.70 15.50 -4.71
N ASP A 67 -9.81 15.63 -5.43
CA ASP A 67 -11.04 14.89 -5.16
C ASP A 67 -11.00 13.47 -5.77
N ASP A 68 -12.07 12.70 -5.58
CA ASP A 68 -12.12 11.31 -6.04
C ASP A 68 -12.03 11.20 -7.57
N ASP A 69 -12.59 12.16 -8.30
CA ASP A 69 -12.62 12.17 -9.76
C ASP A 69 -11.24 12.48 -10.33
N ALA A 70 -10.58 13.51 -9.79
CA ALA A 70 -9.23 13.88 -10.16
C ALA A 70 -8.23 12.78 -9.78
N VAL A 71 -8.42 12.08 -8.65
CA VAL A 71 -7.61 10.91 -8.29
C VAL A 71 -7.76 9.79 -9.33
N ARG A 72 -8.99 9.47 -9.75
CA ARG A 72 -9.24 8.45 -10.81
C ARG A 72 -8.56 8.83 -12.11
N GLN A 73 -8.69 10.08 -12.52
CA GLN A 73 -8.05 10.60 -13.74
C GLN A 73 -6.52 10.54 -13.62
N ALA A 74 -5.97 10.93 -12.47
CA ALA A 74 -4.52 10.91 -12.24
C ALA A 74 -3.94 9.49 -12.31
N ILE A 75 -4.66 8.49 -11.80
CA ILE A 75 -4.27 7.06 -11.85
C ILE A 75 -4.37 6.49 -13.28
N ALA A 76 -5.36 6.94 -14.05
CA ALA A 76 -5.56 6.50 -15.44
C ALA A 76 -4.64 7.21 -16.44
N ALA A 77 -4.20 8.44 -16.13
CA ALA A 77 -3.40 9.27 -17.01
C ALA A 77 -1.93 8.84 -17.10
N SER A 78 -1.30 9.09 -18.25
CA SER A 78 0.13 8.82 -18.49
C SER A 78 1.03 9.80 -17.72
N ASP A 79 2.21 9.33 -17.31
CA ASP A 79 3.23 10.04 -16.52
C ASP A 79 3.81 11.33 -17.13
N ARG A 80 3.42 11.64 -18.37
CA ARG A 80 3.98 12.76 -19.12
C ARG A 80 3.37 14.10 -18.73
N GLU A 81 2.18 14.09 -18.12
CA GLU A 81 1.39 15.29 -17.85
C GLU A 81 0.80 15.26 -16.43
N GLY A 82 0.51 16.44 -15.90
CA GLY A 82 -0.13 16.62 -14.60
C GLY A 82 0.65 17.48 -13.61
N SER A 83 -0.10 18.02 -12.67
CA SER A 83 0.33 18.76 -11.50
C SER A 83 1.14 17.90 -10.53
N ARG A 84 1.82 18.56 -9.60
CA ARG A 84 2.50 17.89 -8.47
C ARG A 84 1.53 17.01 -7.67
N ALA A 85 0.30 17.46 -7.47
CA ALA A 85 -0.70 16.72 -6.71
C ALA A 85 -1.08 15.39 -7.39
N GLU A 86 -1.23 15.40 -8.72
CA GLU A 86 -1.51 14.19 -9.50
C GLU A 86 -0.32 13.23 -9.49
N GLN A 87 0.91 13.77 -9.52
CA GLN A 87 2.12 12.95 -9.40
C GLN A 87 2.20 12.25 -8.04
N GLU A 88 1.86 12.93 -6.94
CA GLU A 88 1.85 12.33 -5.61
C GLU A 88 0.82 11.19 -5.51
N VAL A 89 -0.34 11.33 -6.15
CA VAL A 89 -1.35 10.27 -6.27
C VAL A 89 -0.78 9.07 -7.03
N ARG A 90 -0.18 9.28 -8.22
CA ARG A 90 0.45 8.20 -8.99
C ARG A 90 1.58 7.51 -8.23
N ASN A 91 2.41 8.28 -7.53
CA ASN A 91 3.51 7.74 -6.73
C ASN A 91 2.99 6.81 -5.64
N TYR A 92 1.96 7.24 -4.91
CA TYR A 92 1.42 6.43 -3.82
C TYR A 92 0.74 5.16 -4.34
N TRP A 93 -0.01 5.26 -5.44
CA TRP A 93 -0.58 4.08 -6.12
C TRP A 93 0.51 3.07 -6.49
N ARG A 94 1.61 3.51 -7.10
CA ARG A 94 2.73 2.63 -7.47
C ARG A 94 3.46 2.06 -6.26
N ALA A 95 3.54 2.84 -5.19
CA ALA A 95 4.13 2.36 -3.95
C ALA A 95 3.27 1.25 -3.32
N LEU A 96 1.94 1.31 -3.46
CA LEU A 96 1.07 0.18 -3.09
C LEU A 96 1.34 -1.06 -3.94
N ASP A 97 1.54 -0.91 -5.25
CA ASP A 97 1.94 -2.03 -6.13
C ASP A 97 3.27 -2.66 -5.65
N GLN A 98 4.28 -1.84 -5.31
CA GLN A 98 5.57 -2.33 -4.79
C GLN A 98 5.46 -2.99 -3.40
N VAL A 99 4.62 -2.43 -2.51
CA VAL A 99 4.31 -3.04 -1.21
C VAL A 99 3.65 -4.41 -1.38
N GLU A 100 2.78 -4.52 -2.37
CA GLU A 100 2.08 -5.75 -2.70
C GLU A 100 3.03 -6.85 -3.13
N GLU A 101 3.92 -6.55 -4.07
CA GLU A 101 4.97 -7.46 -4.55
C GLU A 101 5.88 -7.90 -3.41
N TRP A 102 6.33 -6.95 -2.58
CA TRP A 102 7.17 -7.28 -1.43
C TRP A 102 6.43 -8.16 -0.42
N ALA A 103 5.17 -7.87 -0.11
CA ALA A 103 4.39 -8.63 0.86
C ALA A 103 4.19 -10.11 0.46
N GLN A 104 4.15 -10.40 -0.85
CA GLN A 104 4.06 -11.76 -1.39
C GLN A 104 5.39 -12.51 -1.44
N GLY A 105 6.51 -11.78 -1.46
CA GLY A 105 7.84 -12.38 -1.41
C GLY A 105 8.21 -12.90 -0.02
N SER A 106 9.36 -13.57 0.06
CA SER A 106 9.98 -14.03 1.32
C SER A 106 11.13 -13.12 1.79
N GLY A 107 11.43 -12.06 1.05
CA GLY A 107 12.54 -11.15 1.37
C GLY A 107 12.35 -10.43 2.72
N PRO A 108 13.43 -10.13 3.45
CA PRO A 108 13.34 -9.43 4.72
C PRO A 108 13.00 -7.94 4.52
N LEU A 109 12.46 -7.31 5.56
CA LEU A 109 12.37 -5.85 5.60
C LEU A 109 13.80 -5.31 5.76
N SER A 110 14.26 -4.48 4.83
CA SER A 110 15.63 -3.95 4.86
C SER A 110 15.63 -2.44 4.62
N GLU A 111 16.68 -1.77 5.08
CA GLU A 111 16.91 -0.35 4.82
C GLU A 111 16.88 -0.06 3.32
N ALA A 112 17.51 -0.93 2.52
CA ALA A 112 17.51 -0.86 1.07
C ALA A 112 16.09 -0.84 0.49
N TRP A 113 15.22 -1.76 0.91
CA TRP A 113 13.84 -1.81 0.44
C TRP A 113 13.03 -0.58 0.89
N ILE A 114 13.23 -0.11 2.12
CA ILE A 114 12.57 1.12 2.61
C ILE A 114 13.00 2.35 1.79
N GLN A 115 14.27 2.45 1.43
CA GLN A 115 14.80 3.53 0.59
C GLN A 115 14.31 3.45 -0.87
N GLU A 116 14.07 2.23 -1.38
CA GLU A 116 13.45 1.98 -2.69
C GLU A 116 11.97 2.39 -2.68
N LEU A 117 11.22 1.96 -1.67
CA LEU A 117 9.83 2.36 -1.46
C LEU A 117 9.69 3.88 -1.37
N HIS A 118 10.55 4.50 -0.55
CA HIS A 118 10.58 5.95 -0.44
C HIS A 118 10.90 6.63 -1.77
N ALA A 119 11.84 6.09 -2.56
CA ALA A 119 12.19 6.64 -3.87
C ALA A 119 11.01 6.70 -4.84
N VAL A 120 10.06 5.76 -4.74
CA VAL A 120 8.80 5.78 -5.50
C VAL A 120 7.86 6.86 -4.97
N VAL A 121 7.71 6.99 -3.65
CA VAL A 121 6.79 7.94 -3.00
C VAL A 121 7.10 9.41 -3.34
N ILE A 122 8.38 9.76 -3.47
CA ILE A 122 8.85 11.14 -3.57
C ILE A 122 9.22 11.60 -4.98
N VAL A 123 8.94 10.81 -6.03
CA VAL A 123 9.23 11.22 -7.41
C VAL A 123 8.61 12.59 -7.71
N ARG A 124 9.43 13.52 -8.21
CA ARG A 124 9.00 14.85 -8.68
C ARG A 124 9.26 14.96 -10.17
N GLY A 125 8.26 15.42 -10.93
CA GLY A 125 8.34 15.54 -12.39
C GLY A 125 8.20 14.21 -13.12
N ARG A 126 8.67 14.17 -14.38
CA ARG A 126 8.49 13.02 -15.28
C ARG A 126 9.47 11.88 -14.96
N GLY A 127 8.99 10.65 -15.10
CA GLY A 127 9.82 9.44 -15.07
C GLY A 127 9.95 8.79 -13.70
N ARG A 128 10.96 7.92 -13.53
CA ARG A 128 11.18 7.14 -12.31
C ARG A 128 12.48 7.56 -11.64
N ARG A 129 12.50 7.58 -10.30
CA ARG A 129 13.74 7.64 -9.56
C ARG A 129 14.35 6.23 -9.53
N ARG A 130 15.43 6.02 -10.29
CA ARG A 130 16.13 4.72 -10.37
C ARG A 130 17.03 4.44 -9.16
N GLN A 131 17.36 5.47 -8.39
CA GLN A 131 18.26 5.39 -7.25
C GLN A 131 17.47 5.40 -5.95
N ARG A 132 17.94 4.58 -5.00
CA ARG A 132 17.47 4.60 -3.61
C ARG A 132 17.58 5.99 -3.04
N THR A 133 16.61 6.38 -2.22
CA THR A 133 16.72 7.67 -1.51
C THR A 133 17.64 7.48 -0.32
N PRO A 134 18.74 8.23 -0.18
CA PRO A 134 19.55 8.17 1.04
C PRO A 134 18.73 8.69 2.22
N PHE A 135 19.11 8.27 3.43
CA PHE A 135 18.61 8.92 4.64
C PHE A 135 19.08 10.38 4.69
N ARG A 136 18.37 11.21 5.44
CA ARG A 136 18.71 12.63 5.57
C ARG A 136 20.08 12.82 6.24
N GLU A 137 20.80 13.83 5.78
CA GLU A 137 22.07 14.28 6.35
C GLU A 137 21.91 15.60 7.14
N GLU A 138 20.70 16.16 7.14
CA GLU A 138 20.35 17.43 7.77
C GLU A 138 19.22 17.25 8.79
N GLU A 139 19.11 18.21 9.72
CA GLU A 139 18.01 18.28 10.67
C GLU A 139 16.71 18.68 9.97
N VAL A 140 15.63 17.95 10.23
CA VAL A 140 14.31 18.20 9.63
C VAL A 140 13.22 18.21 10.71
N PRO A 141 13.17 19.25 11.56
CA PRO A 141 12.09 19.36 12.54
C PRO A 141 10.74 19.43 11.84
N VAL A 142 9.75 18.75 12.39
CA VAL A 142 8.35 18.89 11.98
C VAL A 142 7.81 20.16 12.62
N VAL A 143 7.41 21.10 11.79
CA VAL A 143 6.98 22.43 12.20
C VAL A 143 5.53 22.62 11.83
N ASP A 144 4.71 23.05 12.79
CA ASP A 144 3.34 23.45 12.54
C ASP A 144 3.32 24.67 11.60
N THR A 145 2.57 24.54 10.51
CA THR A 145 2.57 25.56 9.45
C THR A 145 1.96 26.90 9.87
N VAL A 146 1.07 26.90 10.88
CA VAL A 146 0.33 28.08 11.33
C VAL A 146 1.07 28.81 12.46
N SER A 147 1.34 28.09 13.55
CA SER A 147 1.98 28.59 14.77
C SER A 147 3.50 28.71 14.68
N ARG A 148 4.12 28.10 13.65
CA ARG A 148 5.58 28.01 13.47
C ARG A 148 6.31 27.31 14.62
N ARG A 149 5.60 26.60 15.48
CA ARG A 149 6.18 25.82 16.57
C ARG A 149 6.71 24.50 16.04
N ILE A 150 7.77 24.00 16.66
CA ILE A 150 8.26 22.66 16.38
C ILE A 150 7.32 21.69 17.10
N ASP A 151 6.55 20.92 16.34
CA ASP A 151 5.70 19.86 16.87
C ASP A 151 6.50 18.62 17.21
N TYR A 152 7.58 18.38 16.46
CA TYR A 152 8.47 17.25 16.68
C TYR A 152 9.89 17.52 16.19
N ALA A 153 10.87 17.26 17.06
CA ALA A 153 12.30 17.25 16.71
C ALA A 153 12.80 15.79 16.65
N PRO A 154 13.07 15.25 15.44
CA PRO A 154 13.50 13.86 15.26
C PRO A 154 14.94 13.61 15.76
N PRO A 155 15.42 12.35 15.77
CA PRO A 155 16.83 12.04 16.09
C PRO A 155 17.82 12.86 15.25
N ARG A 156 19.07 12.94 15.65
CA ARG A 156 20.10 13.57 14.81
C ARG A 156 20.38 12.74 13.55
N PRO A 157 20.81 13.35 12.43
CA PRO A 157 21.11 12.64 11.18
C PRO A 157 22.05 11.44 11.35
N GLU A 158 23.09 11.57 12.19
CA GLU A 158 24.06 10.50 12.46
C GLU A 158 23.45 9.25 13.12
N ASP A 159 22.31 9.40 13.83
CA ASP A 159 21.63 8.30 14.51
C ASP A 159 20.58 7.61 13.63
N VAL A 160 20.17 8.21 12.51
CA VAL A 160 19.11 7.69 11.64
C VAL A 160 19.45 6.31 11.09
N GLY A 161 20.64 6.14 10.52
CA GLY A 161 21.09 4.84 9.98
C GLY A 161 21.08 3.73 11.04
N PRO A 162 21.80 3.91 12.17
CA PRO A 162 21.77 2.95 13.27
C PRO A 162 20.36 2.61 13.78
N LEU A 163 19.46 3.60 13.92
CA LEU A 163 18.08 3.39 14.35
C LEU A 163 17.22 2.63 13.31
N MET A 164 17.42 2.91 12.02
CA MET A 164 16.73 2.19 10.93
C MET A 164 17.18 0.73 10.83
N GLN A 165 18.48 0.47 11.01
CA GLN A 165 19.02 -0.88 11.12
C GLN A 165 18.42 -1.63 12.32
N GLN A 166 18.35 -0.96 13.48
CA GLN A 166 17.73 -1.51 14.69
C GLN A 166 16.24 -1.84 14.46
N LEU A 167 15.49 -0.96 13.79
CA LEU A 167 14.08 -1.18 13.44
C LEU A 167 13.88 -2.39 12.52
N CYS A 168 14.70 -2.51 11.47
CA CYS A 168 14.62 -3.66 10.55
C CYS A 168 14.89 -4.98 11.30
N ARG A 169 15.94 -5.01 12.13
CA ARG A 169 16.29 -6.17 12.98
C ARG A 169 15.16 -6.56 13.94
N TRP A 170 14.57 -5.57 14.60
CA TRP A 170 13.43 -5.81 15.49
C TRP A 170 12.24 -6.38 14.72
N TRP A 171 11.92 -5.85 13.53
CA TRP A 171 10.78 -6.36 12.76
C TRP A 171 11.00 -7.83 12.37
N GLN A 172 12.21 -8.22 12.00
CA GLN A 172 12.57 -9.61 11.69
C GLN A 172 12.50 -10.52 12.93
N ALA A 173 12.92 -10.04 14.10
CA ALA A 173 12.89 -10.80 15.35
C ALA A 173 11.50 -10.88 16.02
N SER A 174 10.51 -10.14 15.52
CA SER A 174 9.19 -9.99 16.15
C SER A 174 8.09 -10.87 15.55
N GLU A 175 8.43 -11.93 14.83
CA GLU A 175 7.46 -12.80 14.12
C GLU A 175 6.36 -13.38 15.00
N ALA A 176 6.63 -13.61 16.29
CA ALA A 176 5.66 -14.11 17.25
C ALA A 176 4.61 -13.08 17.70
N LEU A 177 4.81 -11.78 17.41
CA LEU A 177 3.86 -10.75 17.81
C LEU A 177 2.63 -10.74 16.88
N PRO A 178 1.44 -10.38 17.41
CA PRO A 178 0.24 -10.18 16.59
C PRO A 178 0.50 -9.20 15.43
N ALA A 179 -0.05 -9.51 14.25
CA ALA A 179 0.17 -8.74 13.01
C ALA A 179 -0.08 -7.23 13.17
N LEU A 180 -1.17 -6.87 13.85
CA LEU A 180 -1.55 -5.47 14.09
C LEU A 180 -0.54 -4.77 15.00
N ILE A 181 -0.06 -5.44 16.04
CA ILE A 181 0.97 -4.88 16.94
C ILE A 181 2.27 -4.65 16.17
N ARG A 182 2.69 -5.61 15.35
CA ARG A 182 3.89 -5.47 14.50
C ARG A 182 3.78 -4.27 13.56
N ALA A 183 2.65 -4.15 12.86
CA ALA A 183 2.41 -3.06 11.90
C ALA A 183 2.33 -1.68 12.59
N ALA A 184 1.64 -1.60 13.72
CA ALA A 184 1.53 -0.39 14.51
C ALA A 184 2.90 0.08 15.01
N LEU A 185 3.68 -0.80 15.64
CA LEU A 185 5.01 -0.47 16.15
C LEU A 185 5.99 -0.13 15.04
N LEU A 186 5.97 -0.86 13.92
CA LEU A 186 6.82 -0.59 12.77
C LEU A 186 6.58 0.83 12.23
N SER A 187 5.32 1.16 11.96
CA SER A 187 4.94 2.45 11.37
C SER A 187 5.20 3.62 12.31
N HIS A 188 4.87 3.49 13.60
CA HIS A 188 5.13 4.53 14.59
C HIS A 188 6.63 4.76 14.83
N ARG A 189 7.42 3.68 14.96
CA ARG A 189 8.87 3.81 15.14
C ARG A 189 9.54 4.40 13.90
N PHE A 190 9.10 4.03 12.70
CA PHE A 190 9.57 4.65 11.46
C PHE A 190 9.27 6.16 11.41
N ILE A 191 8.02 6.56 11.70
CA ILE A 191 7.61 7.97 11.72
C ILE A 191 8.39 8.75 12.79
N SER A 192 8.64 8.13 13.94
CA SER A 192 9.46 8.71 15.01
C SER A 192 10.93 8.86 14.57
N ILE A 193 11.55 7.88 13.90
CA ILE A 193 12.92 8.05 13.41
C ILE A 193 13.00 9.17 12.34
N HIS A 194 11.94 9.33 11.56
CA HIS A 194 11.82 10.37 10.52
C HIS A 194 13.03 10.39 9.56
N PRO A 195 13.32 9.27 8.87
CA PRO A 195 14.61 9.06 8.20
C PRO A 195 14.82 9.88 6.93
N PHE A 196 13.77 10.47 6.35
CA PHE A 196 13.84 11.22 5.09
C PHE A 196 13.46 12.70 5.25
N PRO A 197 13.82 13.59 4.31
CA PRO A 197 13.42 15.00 4.36
C PRO A 197 11.93 15.28 4.08
N ASP A 198 11.23 14.36 3.41
CA ASP A 198 9.82 14.47 3.01
C ASP A 198 9.27 13.04 2.89
N GLY A 199 7.96 12.85 2.83
CA GLY A 199 7.36 11.55 2.51
C GLY A 199 7.30 10.53 3.65
N ASN A 200 7.77 10.86 4.86
CA ASN A 200 7.78 9.95 6.01
C ASN A 200 6.36 9.49 6.41
N GLY A 201 5.36 10.38 6.42
CA GLY A 201 3.98 10.00 6.75
C GLY A 201 3.41 8.97 5.78
N ARG A 202 3.56 9.22 4.48
CA ARG A 202 3.16 8.29 3.40
C ARG A 202 3.87 6.95 3.49
N CYS A 203 5.20 6.96 3.68
CA CYS A 203 5.98 5.73 3.85
C CYS A 203 5.60 4.97 5.13
N GLY A 204 5.34 5.66 6.24
CA GLY A 204 4.91 5.02 7.49
C GLY A 204 3.61 4.26 7.34
N ARG A 205 2.61 4.83 6.65
CA ARG A 205 1.35 4.15 6.33
C ARG A 205 1.56 2.96 5.38
N LEU A 206 2.38 3.13 4.34
CA LEU A 206 2.76 2.01 3.45
C LEU A 206 3.48 0.88 4.18
N LEU A 207 4.32 1.19 5.17
CA LEU A 207 4.99 0.19 6.02
C LEU A 207 4.01 -0.55 6.94
N ALA A 208 3.00 0.15 7.48
CA ALA A 208 1.92 -0.51 8.20
C ALA A 208 1.19 -1.51 7.28
N THR A 209 0.80 -1.08 6.07
CA THR A 209 0.16 -1.91 5.05
C THR A 209 1.03 -3.11 4.67
N ALA A 210 2.33 -2.89 4.41
CA ALA A 210 3.28 -3.95 4.07
C ALA A 210 3.39 -5.00 5.19
N SER A 211 3.49 -4.55 6.44
CA SER A 211 3.57 -5.45 7.59
C SER A 211 2.27 -6.23 7.79
N LEU A 212 1.11 -5.59 7.67
CA LEU A 212 -0.19 -6.27 7.76
C LEU A 212 -0.32 -7.33 6.68
N TRP A 213 -0.03 -6.99 5.42
CA TRP A 213 -0.14 -7.91 4.30
C TRP A 213 0.82 -9.09 4.41
N ARG A 214 2.08 -8.84 4.79
CA ARG A 214 3.07 -9.91 5.02
C ARG A 214 2.67 -10.84 6.16
N CYS A 215 1.94 -10.34 7.15
CA CYS A 215 1.44 -11.15 8.27
C CYS A 215 0.05 -11.77 7.99
N GLY A 216 -0.42 -11.75 6.74
CA GLY A 216 -1.69 -12.37 6.33
C GLY A 216 -2.93 -11.51 6.58
N TYR A 217 -2.81 -10.26 7.03
CA TYR A 217 -3.92 -9.33 7.26
C TYR A 217 -4.16 -8.42 6.05
N ALA A 218 -4.20 -9.01 4.85
CA ALA A 218 -4.44 -8.25 3.62
C ALA A 218 -5.92 -7.99 3.31
N PHE A 219 -6.85 -8.73 3.94
CA PHE A 219 -8.29 -8.63 3.66
C PHE A 219 -8.59 -8.73 2.16
N ARG A 220 -7.90 -9.63 1.46
CA ARG A 220 -7.95 -9.79 -0.02
C ARG A 220 -7.59 -8.50 -0.82
N GLY A 221 -7.00 -7.50 -0.16
CA GLY A 221 -6.67 -6.19 -0.73
C GLY A 221 -7.84 -5.20 -0.70
N PHE A 222 -8.90 -5.45 0.06
CA PHE A 222 -10.10 -4.61 0.07
C PHE A 222 -10.12 -3.55 1.18
N LEU A 223 -9.19 -3.65 2.14
CA LEU A 223 -9.11 -2.74 3.29
C LEU A 223 -8.34 -1.47 2.94
N SER A 224 -8.91 -0.32 3.31
CA SER A 224 -8.28 1.00 3.24
C SER A 224 -8.47 1.68 4.60
N PHE A 225 -7.48 1.55 5.48
CA PHE A 225 -7.55 2.13 6.83
C PHE A 225 -7.14 3.60 6.85
N GLU A 226 -6.43 4.08 5.82
CA GLU A 226 -6.02 5.47 5.72
C GLU A 226 -7.22 6.42 5.64
N GLU A 227 -8.37 5.95 5.16
CA GLU A 227 -9.65 6.69 5.17
C GLU A 227 -10.04 7.14 6.58
N TRP A 228 -9.84 6.27 7.57
CA TRP A 228 -10.17 6.56 8.96
C TRP A 228 -9.21 7.57 9.56
N PHE A 229 -7.91 7.45 9.27
CA PHE A 229 -6.92 8.48 9.62
C PHE A 229 -7.21 9.83 8.94
N ALA A 230 -7.69 9.81 7.69
CA ALA A 230 -8.04 11.03 6.97
C ALA A 230 -9.34 11.67 7.49
N SER A 231 -10.29 10.86 7.97
CA SER A 231 -11.56 11.34 8.52
C SER A 231 -11.38 12.08 9.85
N ASP A 232 -10.37 11.70 10.64
CA ASP A 232 -9.98 12.35 11.88
C ASP A 232 -8.46 12.59 11.91
N ARG A 233 -8.02 13.55 11.10
CA ARG A 233 -6.60 13.88 10.94
C ARG A 233 -5.99 14.42 12.23
N GLU A 234 -6.74 15.21 12.99
CA GLU A 234 -6.29 15.76 14.27
C GLU A 234 -6.11 14.65 15.31
N GLY A 235 -7.08 13.74 15.44
CA GLY A 235 -6.98 12.57 16.31
C GLY A 235 -5.81 11.65 15.91
N TYR A 236 -5.61 11.42 14.61
CA TYR A 236 -4.45 10.67 14.11
C TYR A 236 -3.11 11.29 14.53
N TYR A 237 -2.92 12.59 14.31
CA TYR A 237 -1.68 13.25 14.71
C TYR A 237 -1.54 13.30 16.24
N ALA A 238 -2.61 13.52 16.99
CA ALA A 238 -2.58 13.48 18.45
C ALA A 238 -2.16 12.10 18.98
N ALA A 239 -2.67 11.02 18.38
CA ALA A 239 -2.32 9.65 18.74
C ALA A 239 -0.83 9.33 18.47
N LEU A 240 -0.25 9.88 17.38
CA LEU A 240 1.17 9.75 17.09
C LEU A 240 2.07 10.41 18.16
N GLN A 241 1.60 11.50 18.78
CA GLN A 241 2.41 12.24 19.75
C GLN A 241 2.58 11.51 21.09
N LEU A 242 1.63 10.66 21.48
CA LEU A 242 1.64 9.92 22.76
C LEU A 242 1.86 10.79 24.01
N GLY A 243 1.53 12.08 23.93
CA GLY A 243 1.80 13.04 25.00
C GLY A 243 3.30 13.29 25.26
N CYS A 244 4.18 12.86 24.36
CA CYS A 244 5.62 12.99 24.54
C CYS A 244 6.12 14.43 24.33
N PRO A 245 7.22 14.82 25.00
CA PRO A 245 7.93 16.06 24.71
C PRO A 245 8.35 16.17 23.23
N VAL A 246 8.58 17.37 22.73
CA VAL A 246 8.91 17.62 21.31
C VAL A 246 10.19 16.90 20.86
N ASP A 247 11.20 16.81 21.71
CA ASP A 247 12.51 16.22 21.39
C ASP A 247 12.49 14.69 21.48
N TYR A 248 13.03 14.02 20.46
CA TYR A 248 13.18 12.57 20.41
C TYR A 248 13.88 11.98 21.66
N TYR A 249 14.97 12.60 22.09
CA TYR A 249 15.79 12.12 23.21
C TYR A 249 15.18 12.45 24.57
N ALA A 250 14.16 13.32 24.63
CA ALA A 250 13.45 13.67 25.85
C ALA A 250 12.34 12.68 26.25
N GLY A 251 12.20 11.54 25.56
CA GLY A 251 11.35 10.42 25.98
C GLY A 251 10.78 9.58 24.85
N ARG A 252 10.72 10.09 23.62
CA ARG A 252 10.15 9.35 22.47
C ARG A 252 10.96 8.13 22.06
N HIS A 253 12.27 8.13 22.35
CA HIS A 253 13.13 6.98 22.07
C HIS A 253 12.72 5.71 22.84
N ASP A 254 12.05 5.84 24.00
CA ASP A 254 11.54 4.76 24.87
C ASP A 254 10.11 5.03 25.37
N VAL A 255 9.20 5.40 24.45
CA VAL A 255 7.80 5.69 24.78
C VAL A 255 7.01 4.42 25.14
N GLU A 256 6.00 4.57 26.00
CA GLU A 256 4.98 3.56 26.26
C GLU A 256 3.95 3.57 25.11
N HIS A 257 3.88 2.47 24.35
CA HIS A 257 3.15 2.41 23.08
C HIS A 257 1.68 1.96 23.20
N THR A 258 1.20 1.56 24.39
CA THR A 258 -0.18 1.05 24.56
C THR A 258 -1.24 1.99 23.95
N PRO A 259 -1.21 3.32 24.15
CA PRO A 259 -2.21 4.21 23.56
C PRO A 259 -2.19 4.23 22.02
N TRP A 260 -0.99 4.13 21.41
CA TRP A 260 -0.87 4.03 19.95
C TRP A 260 -1.41 2.70 19.45
N LEU A 261 -1.10 1.60 20.15
CA LEU A 261 -1.60 0.27 19.80
C LEU A 261 -3.13 0.20 19.88
N GLU A 262 -3.73 0.75 20.93
CA GLU A 262 -5.18 0.84 21.10
C GLU A 262 -5.83 1.65 19.98
N PHE A 263 -5.30 2.84 19.70
CA PHE A 263 -5.80 3.71 18.63
C PHE A 263 -5.68 3.02 17.25
N PHE A 264 -4.50 2.47 16.94
CA PHE A 264 -4.27 1.80 15.66
C PHE A 264 -5.20 0.60 15.51
N ALA A 265 -5.30 -0.27 16.52
CA ALA A 265 -6.18 -1.44 16.48
C ALA A 265 -7.65 -1.05 16.36
N LEU A 266 -8.09 0.03 17.03
CA LEU A 266 -9.44 0.56 16.89
C LEU A 266 -9.72 1.05 15.46
N VAL A 267 -8.78 1.74 14.84
CA VAL A 267 -8.92 2.19 13.44
C VAL A 267 -9.01 1.01 12.49
N ILE A 268 -8.11 0.03 12.61
CA ILE A 268 -8.17 -1.18 11.78
C ILE A 268 -9.48 -1.94 12.02
N ARG A 269 -9.94 -2.03 13.26
CA ARG A 269 -11.23 -2.64 13.61
C ARG A 269 -12.37 -1.98 12.86
N ARG A 270 -12.51 -0.66 12.96
CA ARG A 270 -13.60 0.08 12.30
C ARG A 270 -13.59 -0.14 10.79
N ALA A 271 -12.41 -0.07 10.17
CA ALA A 271 -12.25 -0.33 8.75
C ALA A 271 -12.61 -1.77 8.37
N ALA A 272 -12.23 -2.75 9.20
CA ALA A 272 -12.48 -4.17 8.96
C ALA A 272 -13.96 -4.54 9.16
N GLU A 273 -14.61 -4.03 10.20
CA GLU A 273 -16.05 -4.22 10.46
C GLU A 273 -16.89 -3.62 9.33
N GLU A 274 -16.60 -2.38 8.92
CA GLU A 274 -17.29 -1.73 7.80
C GLU A 274 -17.12 -2.51 6.48
N LEU A 275 -15.90 -3.01 6.22
CA LEU A 275 -15.63 -3.86 5.07
C LEU A 275 -16.41 -5.17 5.14
N ALA A 276 -16.43 -5.83 6.30
CA ALA A 276 -17.15 -7.09 6.51
C ALA A 276 -18.67 -6.92 6.39
N ASP A 277 -19.21 -5.78 6.80
CA ASP A 277 -20.65 -5.49 6.69
C ASP A 277 -21.05 -5.17 5.25
N ARG A 278 -20.24 -4.39 4.52
CA ARG A 278 -20.41 -4.18 3.07
C ARG A 278 -20.35 -5.49 2.29
N ALA A 279 -19.40 -6.35 2.65
CA ALA A 279 -19.24 -7.68 2.10
C ALA A 279 -20.50 -8.54 2.28
N LEU A 280 -21.09 -8.58 3.48
CA LEU A 280 -22.35 -9.30 3.72
C LEU A 280 -23.53 -8.69 2.95
N GLY A 281 -23.56 -7.36 2.81
CA GLY A 281 -24.58 -6.69 1.99
C GLY A 281 -24.55 -7.13 0.53
N LEU A 282 -23.36 -7.39 -0.04
CA LEU A 282 -23.21 -7.91 -1.41
C LEU A 282 -23.75 -9.35 -1.54
N GLN A 283 -23.57 -10.19 -0.52
CA GLN A 283 -24.10 -11.57 -0.49
C GLN A 283 -25.62 -11.64 -0.41
N ALA A 284 -26.25 -10.74 0.35
CA ALA A 284 -27.71 -10.74 0.53
C ALA A 284 -28.48 -10.56 -0.79
N HIS A 285 -27.80 -10.09 -1.84
CA HIS A 285 -28.37 -9.84 -3.17
C HIS A 285 -27.88 -10.80 -4.27
N GLN A 286 -27.14 -11.87 -3.95
CA GLN A 286 -26.55 -12.76 -4.94
C GLN A 286 -26.62 -14.25 -4.54
N ASP A 287 -27.03 -15.13 -5.45
CA ASP A 287 -26.71 -16.55 -5.37
C ASP A 287 -25.19 -16.72 -5.43
N PRO A 288 -24.56 -17.58 -4.60
CA PRO A 288 -23.12 -17.76 -4.60
C PRO A 288 -22.68 -18.30 -5.98
N PRO A 289 -21.85 -17.58 -6.73
CA PRO A 289 -21.30 -18.12 -7.95
C PRO A 289 -20.24 -19.17 -7.61
N ASP A 290 -20.07 -20.16 -8.49
CA ASP A 290 -18.95 -21.10 -8.40
C ASP A 290 -17.61 -20.33 -8.30
N PRO A 291 -16.67 -20.77 -7.46
CA PRO A 291 -15.35 -20.14 -7.34
C PRO A 291 -14.67 -20.13 -8.72
N HIS A 292 -14.58 -18.93 -9.29
CA HIS A 292 -14.08 -18.75 -10.64
C HIS A 292 -12.55 -18.94 -10.69
N PRO A 293 -11.98 -19.43 -11.81
CA PRO A 293 -10.54 -19.67 -12.01
C PRO A 293 -9.59 -18.49 -11.71
N TRP A 294 -10.12 -17.30 -11.43
CA TRP A 294 -9.40 -16.07 -11.14
C TRP A 294 -8.63 -16.11 -9.82
N GLU A 295 -9.20 -16.74 -8.79
CA GLU A 295 -8.53 -16.85 -7.49
C GLU A 295 -7.26 -17.70 -7.58
N GLY A 296 -7.15 -18.53 -8.63
CA GLY A 296 -5.95 -19.29 -8.96
C GLY A 296 -4.93 -18.54 -9.84
N LEU A 297 -5.25 -17.35 -10.36
CA LEU A 297 -4.30 -16.55 -11.12
C LEU A 297 -3.26 -15.91 -10.20
N ASP A 298 -2.02 -15.81 -10.68
CA ASP A 298 -1.01 -15.00 -10.02
C ASP A 298 -1.38 -13.51 -10.06
N ARG A 299 -0.84 -12.74 -9.12
CA ARG A 299 -1.24 -11.35 -8.92
C ARG A 299 -0.91 -10.44 -10.11
N ARG A 300 0.12 -10.74 -10.91
CA ARG A 300 0.48 -9.94 -12.08
C ARG A 300 -0.58 -10.11 -13.17
N SER A 301 -1.02 -11.35 -13.39
CA SER A 301 -2.12 -11.69 -14.30
C SER A 301 -3.40 -10.95 -13.88
N GLN A 302 -3.67 -10.90 -12.57
CA GLN A 302 -4.80 -10.16 -12.02
C GLN A 302 -4.71 -8.64 -12.26
N GLN A 303 -3.55 -8.03 -12.04
CA GLN A 303 -3.31 -6.61 -12.28
C GLN A 303 -3.46 -6.25 -13.76
N LEU A 304 -2.98 -7.11 -14.67
CA LEU A 304 -3.11 -6.89 -16.12
C LEU A 304 -4.59 -6.81 -16.52
N LEU A 305 -5.39 -7.77 -16.06
CA LEU A 305 -6.82 -7.80 -16.31
C LEU A 305 -7.55 -6.59 -15.72
N THR A 306 -7.14 -6.12 -14.54
CA THR A 306 -7.68 -4.88 -13.93
C THR A 306 -7.40 -3.67 -14.82
N ARG A 307 -6.16 -3.51 -15.30
CA ARG A 307 -5.76 -2.39 -16.16
C ARG A 307 -6.50 -2.42 -17.49
N LEU A 308 -6.55 -3.58 -18.15
CA LEU A 308 -7.30 -3.75 -19.39
C LEU A 308 -8.78 -3.40 -19.20
N ARG A 309 -9.40 -3.85 -18.11
CA ARG A 309 -10.81 -3.51 -17.82
C ARG A 309 -11.01 -2.02 -17.56
N SER A 310 -10.10 -1.35 -16.85
CA SER A 310 -10.15 0.10 -16.65
C SER A 310 -10.05 0.89 -17.96
N ARG A 311 -9.24 0.38 -18.91
CA ARG A 311 -9.05 0.96 -20.23
C ARG A 311 -10.30 0.82 -21.11
N VAL A 312 -10.99 -0.32 -21.02
CA VAL A 312 -12.31 -0.54 -21.65
C VAL A 312 -13.35 0.41 -21.09
N ALA A 313 -13.43 0.53 -19.77
CA ALA A 313 -14.38 1.44 -19.12
C ALA A 313 -14.14 2.91 -19.50
N ALA A 314 -12.89 3.29 -19.80
CA ALA A 314 -12.53 4.61 -20.31
C ALA A 314 -12.78 4.81 -21.83
N GLY A 315 -13.26 3.78 -22.54
CA GLY A 315 -13.51 3.82 -23.98
C GLY A 315 -12.25 3.86 -24.85
N GLN A 316 -11.10 3.39 -24.33
CA GLN A 316 -9.80 3.56 -24.99
C GLN A 316 -9.26 2.27 -25.64
N GLY A 317 -9.48 2.08 -26.95
CA GLY A 317 -8.86 1.00 -27.73
C GLY A 317 -9.59 -0.36 -27.65
N GLU A 318 -9.02 -1.39 -28.29
CA GLU A 318 -9.56 -2.76 -28.26
C GLU A 318 -9.34 -3.40 -26.89
N ALA A 319 -10.40 -4.01 -26.36
CA ALA A 319 -10.55 -4.34 -24.95
C ALA A 319 -9.53 -5.36 -24.44
N ASP A 320 -9.30 -6.40 -25.22
CA ASP A 320 -8.49 -7.56 -24.89
C ASP A 320 -7.05 -7.46 -25.41
N GLN A 321 -6.68 -6.35 -26.05
CA GLN A 321 -5.39 -6.20 -26.74
C GLN A 321 -4.50 -5.10 -26.16
N PHE A 322 -3.20 -5.38 -26.16
CA PHE A 322 -2.19 -4.42 -25.69
C PHE A 322 -0.83 -4.66 -26.34
N ARG A 323 0.06 -3.67 -26.20
CA ARG A 323 1.43 -3.70 -26.73
C ARG A 323 2.43 -3.98 -25.60
N PRO A 324 3.61 -4.55 -25.90
CA PRO A 324 4.67 -4.69 -24.88
C PRO A 324 5.03 -3.37 -24.19
N ALA A 325 5.01 -2.25 -24.93
CA ALA A 325 5.23 -0.92 -24.37
C ALA A 325 4.16 -0.51 -23.35
N ASP A 326 2.93 -1.02 -23.48
CA ASP A 326 1.86 -0.78 -22.52
C ASP A 326 2.21 -1.46 -21.18
N LEU A 327 2.86 -2.65 -21.17
CA LEU A 327 3.32 -3.29 -19.94
C LEU A 327 4.46 -2.51 -19.27
N GLU A 328 5.44 -2.07 -20.06
CA GLU A 328 6.55 -1.25 -19.57
C GLU A 328 6.03 0.02 -18.87
N GLU A 329 4.95 0.59 -19.40
CA GLU A 329 4.25 1.75 -18.85
C GLU A 329 3.44 1.39 -17.60
N TRP A 330 2.49 0.46 -17.71
CA TRP A 330 1.53 0.11 -16.66
C TRP A 330 2.19 -0.44 -15.40
N PHE A 331 3.25 -1.25 -15.56
CA PHE A 331 3.78 -2.06 -14.48
C PHE A 331 5.07 -1.57 -13.87
N ALA A 332 5.63 -0.45 -14.30
CA ALA A 332 6.85 -0.03 -13.62
C ALA A 332 8.16 -0.62 -14.20
N ILE A 333 8.10 -1.43 -15.28
CA ILE A 333 9.14 -2.42 -15.61
C ILE A 333 10.03 -2.06 -16.82
N SER A 334 11.14 -2.79 -16.99
CA SER A 334 12.03 -2.68 -18.15
C SER A 334 11.49 -3.44 -19.36
N SER A 335 11.94 -3.07 -20.57
CA SER A 335 11.56 -3.82 -21.79
C SER A 335 11.95 -5.29 -21.72
N THR A 336 13.09 -5.62 -21.11
CA THR A 336 13.52 -7.01 -20.90
C THR A 336 12.54 -7.74 -19.99
N THR A 337 12.20 -7.15 -18.84
CA THR A 337 11.23 -7.71 -17.89
C THR A 337 9.84 -7.89 -18.51
N ALA A 338 9.40 -6.90 -19.30
CA ALA A 338 8.12 -7.00 -20.01
C ALA A 338 8.11 -8.15 -21.02
N GLN A 339 9.21 -8.37 -21.74
CA GLN A 339 9.33 -9.52 -22.65
C GLN A 339 9.35 -10.86 -21.91
N ASP A 340 9.97 -10.93 -20.74
CA ASP A 340 9.99 -12.14 -19.93
C ASP A 340 8.58 -12.48 -19.41
N TRP A 341 7.84 -11.49 -18.92
CA TRP A 341 6.45 -11.66 -18.49
C TRP A 341 5.54 -12.12 -19.64
N LEU A 342 5.69 -11.53 -20.83
CA LEU A 342 4.93 -11.94 -22.01
C LEU A 342 5.18 -13.41 -22.38
N LYS A 343 6.42 -13.90 -22.25
CA LYS A 343 6.74 -15.31 -22.48
C LYS A 343 6.13 -16.22 -21.42
N GLU A 344 6.18 -15.84 -20.14
CA GLU A 344 5.56 -16.59 -19.04
C GLU A 344 4.03 -16.71 -19.23
N TRP A 345 3.39 -15.59 -19.59
CA TRP A 345 1.95 -15.56 -19.86
C TRP A 345 1.56 -16.31 -21.13
N GLN A 346 2.41 -16.30 -22.16
CA GLN A 346 2.18 -17.14 -23.34
C GLN A 346 2.30 -18.63 -23.00
N ALA A 347 3.32 -19.02 -22.23
CA ALA A 347 3.57 -20.41 -21.86
C ALA A 347 2.46 -20.98 -20.96
N SER A 348 1.85 -20.15 -20.12
CA SER A 348 0.70 -20.52 -19.29
C SER A 348 -0.64 -20.50 -20.03
N GLY A 349 -0.65 -20.08 -21.31
CA GLY A 349 -1.87 -19.95 -22.10
C GLY A 349 -2.76 -18.76 -21.70
N PHE A 350 -2.22 -17.82 -20.92
CA PHE A 350 -2.93 -16.61 -20.50
C PHE A 350 -3.06 -15.59 -21.63
N LEU A 351 -2.07 -15.54 -22.53
CA LEU A 351 -1.99 -14.60 -23.65
C LEU A 351 -1.56 -15.30 -24.94
N GLN A 352 -1.92 -14.69 -26.07
CA GLN A 352 -1.41 -15.07 -27.39
C GLN A 352 -1.08 -13.84 -28.26
N PRO A 353 -0.21 -13.98 -29.28
CA PRO A 353 0.02 -12.92 -30.26
C PRO A 353 -1.27 -12.57 -31.01
N ALA A 354 -1.63 -11.29 -31.08
CA ALA A 354 -2.84 -10.86 -31.80
C ALA A 354 -2.76 -11.07 -33.32
N LYS A 355 -1.53 -11.11 -33.86
CA LYS A 355 -1.24 -11.48 -35.26
C LYS A 355 0.01 -12.35 -35.32
N ALA A 356 -0.06 -13.41 -36.12
CA ALA A 356 1.11 -14.27 -36.39
C ALA A 356 2.15 -13.52 -37.23
N GLY A 357 3.41 -13.53 -36.80
CA GLY A 357 4.53 -12.91 -37.50
C GLY A 357 5.84 -13.01 -36.74
N GLN A 358 6.97 -12.76 -37.41
CA GLN A 358 8.32 -12.86 -36.82
C GLN A 358 8.57 -11.83 -35.69
N ARG A 359 7.85 -10.71 -35.67
CA ARG A 359 7.94 -9.70 -34.62
C ARG A 359 6.56 -9.40 -34.05
N ILE A 360 6.29 -9.95 -32.87
CA ILE A 360 5.02 -9.74 -32.16
C ILE A 360 4.96 -8.30 -31.67
N ARG A 361 4.00 -7.53 -32.19
CA ARG A 361 3.80 -6.12 -31.82
C ARG A 361 2.62 -5.92 -30.87
N GLN A 362 1.75 -6.91 -30.78
CA GLN A 362 0.47 -6.82 -30.06
C GLN A 362 0.11 -8.21 -29.53
N TRP A 363 -0.37 -8.21 -28.30
CA TRP A 363 -0.80 -9.39 -27.55
C TRP A 363 -2.27 -9.26 -27.23
N GLN A 364 -2.93 -10.40 -27.10
CA GLN A 364 -4.33 -10.48 -26.73
C GLN A 364 -4.56 -11.56 -25.67
N LEU A 365 -5.60 -11.38 -24.86
CA LEU A 365 -6.06 -12.40 -23.92
C LEU A 365 -6.56 -13.65 -24.66
N VAL A 366 -6.36 -14.81 -24.03
CA VAL A 366 -6.96 -16.08 -24.44
C VAL A 366 -8.22 -16.33 -23.60
N ASP A 367 -9.21 -17.03 -24.16
CA ASP A 367 -10.38 -17.45 -23.39
C ASP A 367 -9.99 -18.37 -22.21
N PRO A 368 -10.64 -18.24 -21.05
CA PRO A 368 -11.88 -17.50 -20.81
C PRO A 368 -11.70 -15.99 -20.53
N TRP A 369 -10.47 -15.47 -20.47
CA TRP A 369 -10.18 -14.12 -20.00
C TRP A 369 -10.59 -13.02 -20.97
N ALA A 370 -10.47 -13.26 -22.28
CA ALA A 370 -10.94 -12.33 -23.31
C ALA A 370 -12.46 -12.14 -23.22
N SER A 371 -13.21 -13.25 -23.19
CA SER A 371 -14.67 -13.24 -22.98
C SER A 371 -15.07 -12.59 -21.65
N TRP A 372 -14.36 -12.88 -20.56
CA TRP A 372 -14.59 -12.25 -19.26
C TRP A 372 -14.44 -10.73 -19.31
N LEU A 373 -13.41 -10.24 -20.00
CA LEU A 373 -13.11 -8.80 -20.07
C LEU A 373 -14.14 -8.02 -20.90
N LEU A 374 -14.77 -8.69 -21.86
CA LEU A 374 -15.85 -8.16 -22.71
C LEU A 374 -17.24 -8.32 -22.10
N SER A 375 -17.39 -9.20 -21.10
CA SER A 375 -18.65 -9.32 -20.38
C SER A 375 -18.92 -8.02 -19.62
N GLN A 376 -20.00 -7.31 -19.98
CA GLN A 376 -20.41 -6.15 -19.21
C GLN A 376 -20.77 -6.64 -17.80
N PRO A 377 -20.42 -5.90 -16.73
CA PRO A 377 -21.14 -6.09 -15.48
C PRO A 377 -22.61 -5.93 -15.84
N GLN A 378 -23.44 -6.92 -15.56
CA GLN A 378 -24.87 -6.72 -15.67
C GLN A 378 -25.16 -5.47 -14.84
N GLN A 379 -25.47 -4.36 -15.50
CA GLN A 379 -26.11 -3.22 -14.88
C GLN A 379 -27.47 -3.77 -14.43
N ARG A 380 -27.51 -4.30 -13.22
CA ARG A 380 -28.75 -4.57 -12.53
C ARG A 380 -29.02 -3.32 -11.71
N GLU A 381 -30.12 -2.67 -12.07
CA GLU A 381 -30.70 -1.48 -11.46
C GLU A 381 -30.75 -1.55 -9.93
#